data_AF-A0A9W8B2U1-F1
#
_entry.id   AF-A0A9W8B2U1-F1
#
_cell.length_a   1.000
_cell.length_b   1.000
_cell.length_c   1.000
_cell.angle_alpha   90.00
_cell.angle_beta   90.00
_cell.angle_gamma   90.00
#
_symmetry.space_group_name_H-M   'P 1'
#
loop_
_entity.id
_entity.type
_entity.pdbx_description
1 polymer ?
#
loop_
_entity_poly.entity_id
_entity_poly.type
_entity_poly.pdbx_seq_one_letter_code
_entity_poly.pdbx_strand_id
1 'polypeptide(L)'
;MAIRLLDAETHSRLRATVAVVSLDQAVAELVENAIDAGADKIKVGIRIDDGYIQVCDNGKGIASADAPLLGTRYALASLSRVSVVEIRTRCKQTAPGFVVMIKDEQVLDQQPLNDPLTYSYGTSTRLHGLFAQVPYTSK
;
A
#
# COMPACT_ATOMS: atom_id res chain seq x y z
N MET A 1 -11.75 15.10 32.07
CA MET A 1 -12.06 14.81 30.65
C MET A 1 -11.37 13.50 30.30
N ALA A 2 -12.12 12.46 29.89
CA ALA A 2 -11.53 11.15 29.58
C ALA A 2 -11.15 11.09 28.10
N ILE A 3 -9.90 10.69 27.81
CA ILE A 3 -9.45 10.40 26.44
C ILE A 3 -10.14 9.09 26.01
N ARG A 4 -10.76 9.10 24.84
CA ARG A 4 -11.45 7.93 24.25
C ARG A 4 -10.84 7.61 22.90
N LEU A 5 -10.66 6.32 22.60
CA LEU A 5 -10.30 5.88 21.26
C LEU A 5 -11.42 6.23 20.27
N LEU A 6 -11.03 6.63 19.06
CA LEU A 6 -11.93 6.79 17.93
C LEU A 6 -12.36 5.42 17.42
N ASP A 7 -13.57 5.34 16.88
CA ASP A 7 -13.99 4.17 16.11
C ASP A 7 -13.23 4.09 14.77
N ALA A 8 -13.19 2.89 14.18
CA ALA A 8 -12.43 2.62 12.96
C ALA A 8 -12.91 3.45 11.75
N GLU A 9 -14.22 3.75 11.67
CA GLU A 9 -14.78 4.52 10.57
C GLU A 9 -14.33 5.99 10.66
N THR A 10 -14.43 6.60 11.84
CA THR A 10 -13.95 7.96 12.09
C THR A 10 -12.44 8.07 11.88
N HIS A 11 -11.66 7.08 12.34
CA HIS A 11 -10.22 7.04 12.11
C HIS A 11 -9.87 6.99 10.61
N SER A 12 -10.56 6.12 9.84
CA SER A 12 -10.36 5.99 8.39
C SER A 12 -10.71 7.28 7.64
N ARG A 13 -11.81 7.96 8.03
CA ARG A 13 -12.21 9.25 7.44
C ARG A 13 -11.21 10.38 7.72
N LEU A 14 -10.63 10.43 8.92
CA LEU A 14 -9.60 11.41 9.25
C LEU A 14 -8.33 11.18 8.45
N ARG A 15 -7.90 9.92 8.30
CA ARG A 15 -6.78 9.56 7.43
C ARG A 15 -7.01 9.96 5.99
N ALA A 16 -8.26 9.86 5.52
CA ALA A 16 -8.66 10.31 4.19
C ALA A 16 -8.54 11.82 3.93
N THR A 17 -8.04 12.61 4.87
CA THR A 17 -7.86 14.07 4.74
C THR A 17 -6.39 14.50 4.85
N VAL A 18 -5.50 13.63 5.34
CA VAL A 18 -4.08 13.94 5.56
C VAL A 18 -3.23 13.28 4.49
N ALA A 19 -2.63 14.07 3.60
CA ALA A 19 -1.69 13.55 2.61
C ALA A 19 -0.50 12.86 3.30
N VAL A 20 -0.09 11.71 2.76
CA VAL A 20 1.15 11.02 3.16
C VAL A 20 2.32 11.82 2.59
N VAL A 21 3.11 12.45 3.47
CA VAL A 21 4.19 13.38 3.10
C VAL A 21 5.58 12.93 3.54
N SER A 22 5.70 11.80 4.26
CA SER A 22 6.98 11.30 4.76
C SER A 22 7.13 9.77 4.66
N LEU A 23 8.38 9.31 4.75
CA LEU A 23 8.75 7.89 4.69
C LEU A 23 8.07 7.07 5.80
N ASP A 24 8.09 7.59 7.04
CA ASP A 24 7.49 6.95 8.21
C ASP A 24 5.97 6.84 8.08
N GLN A 25 5.31 7.87 7.55
CA GLN A 25 3.87 7.82 7.26
C GLN A 25 3.55 6.80 6.17
N ALA A 26 4.36 6.73 5.11
CA ALA A 26 4.18 5.74 4.05
C ALA A 26 4.31 4.31 4.58
N VAL A 27 5.33 4.04 5.41
CA VAL A 27 5.49 2.72 6.06
C VAL A 27 4.33 2.43 7.01
N ALA A 28 3.97 3.37 7.88
CA ALA A 28 2.88 3.18 8.84
C ALA A 28 1.56 2.85 8.14
N GLU A 29 1.23 3.57 7.07
CA GLU A 29 0.02 3.35 6.30
C GLU A 29 0.01 1.96 5.64
N LEU A 30 1.11 1.54 5.03
CA LEU A 30 1.19 0.20 4.43
C LEU A 30 1.11 -0.92 5.48
N VAL A 31 1.70 -0.71 6.66
CA VAL A 31 1.62 -1.65 7.78
C VAL A 31 0.20 -1.72 8.36
N GLU A 32 -0.49 -0.60 8.48
CA GLU A 32 -1.89 -0.60 8.94
C GLU A 32 -2.82 -1.30 7.96
N ASN A 33 -2.63 -1.11 6.65
CA ASN A 33 -3.35 -1.88 5.63
C ASN A 33 -3.14 -3.40 5.79
N ALA A 34 -1.93 -3.84 6.17
CA ALA A 34 -1.66 -5.24 6.46
C ALA A 34 -2.36 -5.73 7.74
N ILE A 35 -2.40 -4.90 8.79
CA ILE A 35 -3.12 -5.20 10.04
C ILE A 35 -4.62 -5.31 9.77
N ASP A 36 -5.21 -4.37 9.04
CA ASP A 36 -6.62 -4.38 8.64
C ASP A 36 -6.99 -5.57 7.74
N ALA A 37 -6.00 -6.10 7.01
CA ALA A 37 -6.12 -7.34 6.24
C ALA A 37 -6.03 -8.61 7.11
N GLY A 38 -5.80 -8.49 8.41
CA GLY A 38 -5.70 -9.59 9.37
C GLY A 38 -4.36 -10.32 9.34
N ALA A 39 -3.27 -9.68 8.92
CA ALA A 39 -1.95 -10.28 8.89
C ALA A 39 -1.39 -10.50 10.29
N ASP A 40 -0.76 -11.65 10.53
CA ASP A 40 0.03 -11.94 11.73
C ASP A 40 1.55 -11.86 11.49
N LYS A 41 1.95 -11.82 10.22
CA LYS A 41 3.34 -11.69 9.77
C LYS A 41 3.43 -10.58 8.75
N ILE A 42 4.20 -9.55 9.10
CA ILE A 42 4.46 -8.39 8.25
C ILE A 42 5.97 -8.25 8.12
N LYS A 43 6.47 -8.17 6.88
CA LYS A 43 7.88 -7.94 6.55
C LYS A 43 8.00 -6.59 5.87
N VAL A 44 8.84 -5.71 6.42
CA VAL A 44 9.12 -4.38 5.87
C VAL A 44 10.55 -4.36 5.34
N GLY A 45 10.73 -3.83 4.13
CA GLY A 45 12.03 -3.57 3.52
C GLY A 45 12.10 -2.14 3.02
N ILE A 46 13.18 -1.44 3.32
CA ILE A 46 13.39 -0.04 2.94
C ILE A 46 14.78 0.09 2.33
N ARG A 47 14.87 0.80 1.21
CA ARG A 47 16.13 1.21 0.61
C ARG A 47 16.04 2.70 0.32
N ILE A 48 16.90 3.46 0.98
CA ILE A 48 16.84 4.92 1.01
C ILE A 48 17.34 5.50 -0.31
N ASP A 49 18.37 4.90 -0.91
CA ASP A 49 19.06 5.41 -2.10
C ASP A 49 18.14 5.62 -3.31
N ASP A 50 17.12 4.77 -3.49
CA ASP A 50 16.16 4.84 -4.60
C ASP A 50 14.71 5.09 -4.16
N GLY A 51 14.52 5.51 -2.90
CA GLY A 51 13.19 5.78 -2.34
C GLY A 51 12.27 4.57 -2.42
N TYR A 52 12.80 3.36 -2.19
CA TYR A 52 12.06 2.11 -2.27
C TYR A 52 11.55 1.68 -0.90
N ILE A 53 10.24 1.41 -0.82
CA ILE A 53 9.59 0.79 0.32
C ILE A 53 8.90 -0.48 -0.15
N GLN A 54 8.98 -1.55 0.63
CA GLN A 54 8.20 -2.75 0.46
C GLN A 54 7.58 -3.19 1.78
N VAL A 55 6.29 -3.50 1.76
CA VAL A 55 5.59 -4.16 2.86
C VAL A 55 4.95 -5.42 2.32
N CYS A 56 5.33 -6.57 2.86
CA CYS A 56 4.74 -7.87 2.56
C CYS A 56 3.99 -8.39 3.79
N ASP A 57 2.74 -8.79 3.59
CA ASP A 57 1.89 -9.36 4.62
C ASP A 57 1.27 -10.68 4.18
N ASN A 58 0.89 -11.51 5.15
CA ASN A 58 0.18 -12.76 4.92
C ASN A 58 -1.33 -12.67 5.20
N GLY A 59 -1.90 -11.47 5.08
CA GLY A 59 -3.31 -11.22 5.30
C GLY A 59 -4.21 -11.84 4.24
N LYS A 60 -5.46 -11.39 4.19
CA LYS A 60 -6.49 -11.95 3.30
C LYS A 60 -6.22 -11.76 1.79
N GLY A 61 -5.30 -10.87 1.42
CA GLY A 61 -5.09 -10.46 0.03
C GLY A 61 -6.24 -9.61 -0.52
N ILE A 62 -6.14 -9.24 -1.80
CA ILE A 62 -7.15 -8.43 -2.48
C ILE A 62 -7.77 -9.28 -3.59
N ALA A 63 -9.10 -9.18 -3.77
CA ALA A 63 -9.79 -9.88 -4.85
C ALA A 63 -9.58 -9.15 -6.18
N SER A 64 -9.45 -9.89 -7.29
CA SER A 64 -9.20 -9.29 -8.61
C SER A 64 -10.29 -8.31 -9.06
N ALA A 65 -11.51 -8.46 -8.55
CA ALA A 65 -12.63 -7.54 -8.82
C ALA A 65 -12.45 -6.16 -8.16
N ASP A 66 -11.65 -6.06 -7.09
CA ASP A 66 -11.38 -4.81 -6.38
C ASP A 66 -10.20 -4.04 -6.98
N ALA A 67 -9.47 -4.62 -7.93
CA ALA A 67 -8.28 -4.01 -8.53
C ALA A 67 -8.51 -2.60 -9.10
N PRO A 68 -9.64 -2.30 -9.80
CA PRO A 68 -9.93 -0.96 -10.30
C PRO A 68 -10.12 0.09 -9.20
N LEU A 69 -10.45 -0.32 -7.98
CA LEU A 69 -10.69 0.58 -6.83
C LEU A 69 -9.42 0.88 -6.04
N LEU A 70 -8.29 0.25 -6.35
CA LEU A 70 -7.07 0.42 -5.57
C LEU A 70 -6.47 1.83 -5.72
N GLY A 71 -6.58 2.44 -6.91
CA GLY A 71 -6.11 3.81 -7.15
C GLY A 71 -6.94 4.89 -6.46
N THR A 72 -8.17 4.57 -6.05
CA THR A 72 -9.09 5.52 -5.41
C THR A 72 -9.13 5.40 -3.88
N ARG A 73 -8.48 4.39 -3.31
CA ARG A 73 -8.27 4.31 -1.86
C ARG A 73 -7.32 5.41 -1.43
N TYR A 74 -7.77 6.29 -0.54
CA TYR A 74 -7.05 7.51 -0.19
C TYR A 74 -5.55 7.33 0.11
N ALA A 75 -5.21 6.32 0.91
CA ALA A 75 -3.83 5.99 1.25
C ALA A 75 -2.97 5.70 0.01
N LEU A 76 -3.45 4.83 -0.87
CA LEU A 76 -2.79 4.46 -2.11
C LEU A 76 -2.82 5.60 -3.12
N ALA A 77 -3.91 6.37 -3.17
CA ALA A 77 -4.04 7.58 -3.96
C ALA A 77 -2.94 8.59 -3.62
N SER A 78 -2.80 8.94 -2.34
CA SER A 78 -1.76 9.86 -1.86
C SER A 78 -0.35 9.36 -2.17
N LEU A 79 -0.09 8.05 -1.97
CA LEU A 79 1.21 7.45 -2.27
C LEU A 79 1.51 7.43 -3.77
N SER A 80 0.51 7.15 -4.60
CA SER A 80 0.66 7.08 -6.06
C SER A 80 0.93 8.42 -6.74
N ARG A 81 0.66 9.54 -6.07
CA ARG A 81 1.03 10.89 -6.55
C ARG A 81 2.53 11.18 -6.42
N VAL A 82 3.20 10.53 -5.48
CA VAL A 82 4.61 10.82 -5.13
C VAL A 82 5.55 9.64 -5.38
N SER A 83 5.00 8.52 -5.86
CA SER A 83 5.72 7.29 -6.18
C SER A 83 4.94 6.45 -7.20
N VAL A 84 5.59 5.44 -7.77
CA VAL A 84 4.87 4.38 -8.47
C VAL A 84 4.57 3.26 -7.47
N VAL A 85 3.30 2.89 -7.34
CA VAL A 85 2.85 1.83 -6.43
C VAL A 85 2.68 0.54 -7.22
N GLU A 86 3.41 -0.51 -6.83
CA GLU A 86 3.21 -1.87 -7.32
C GLU A 86 2.55 -2.69 -6.22
N ILE A 87 1.39 -3.29 -6.51
CA ILE A 87 0.72 -4.20 -5.59
C ILE A 87 0.71 -5.58 -6.21
N ARG A 88 1.27 -6.56 -5.51
CA ARG A 88 1.18 -7.99 -5.84
C ARG A 88 0.35 -8.67 -4.77
N THR A 89 -0.71 -9.36 -5.15
CA THR A 89 -1.62 -9.92 -4.16
C THR A 89 -2.26 -11.21 -4.63
N ARG A 90 -2.57 -12.08 -3.67
CA ARG A 90 -3.31 -13.32 -3.90
C ARG A 90 -4.22 -13.56 -2.70
N CYS A 91 -5.52 -13.64 -2.96
CA CYS A 91 -6.48 -14.04 -1.94
C CYS A 91 -6.84 -15.53 -2.07
N LYS A 92 -7.44 -16.09 -1.01
CA LYS A 92 -7.81 -17.52 -0.99
C LYS A 92 -8.99 -17.84 -1.90
N GLN A 93 -9.91 -16.89 -2.07
CA GLN A 93 -11.12 -17.09 -2.87
C GLN A 93 -10.90 -16.90 -4.37
N THR A 94 -9.88 -16.12 -4.77
CA THR A 94 -9.66 -15.73 -6.16
C THR A 94 -8.21 -16.03 -6.54
N ALA A 95 -8.03 -17.15 -7.24
CA ALA A 95 -6.78 -17.55 -7.87
C ALA A 95 -6.98 -17.61 -9.41
N PRO A 96 -5.98 -17.22 -10.22
CA PRO A 96 -4.67 -16.68 -9.82
C PRO A 96 -4.78 -15.30 -9.17
N GLY A 97 -3.75 -14.92 -8.41
CA GLY A 97 -3.61 -13.55 -7.91
C GLY A 97 -3.33 -12.57 -9.05
N PHE A 98 -3.05 -11.30 -8.73
CA PHE A 98 -2.69 -10.31 -9.73
C PHE A 98 -1.57 -9.39 -9.25
N VAL A 99 -0.91 -8.76 -10.23
CA VAL A 99 -0.08 -7.58 -10.04
C VAL A 99 -0.77 -6.39 -10.66
N VAL A 100 -0.70 -5.25 -9.99
CA VAL A 100 -1.22 -3.98 -10.49
C VAL A 100 -0.21 -2.86 -10.24
N MET A 101 -0.06 -1.99 -11.22
CA MET A 101 0.74 -0.77 -11.14
C MET A 101 -0.18 0.43 -11.05
N ILE A 102 0.07 1.32 -10.10
CA ILE A 102 -0.72 2.52 -9.86
C ILE A 102 0.21 3.74 -9.84
N LYS A 103 -0.16 4.77 -10.57
CA LYS A 103 0.51 6.07 -10.57
C LYS A 103 -0.51 7.17 -10.79
N ASP A 104 -0.37 8.28 -10.07
CA ASP A 104 -1.26 9.43 -10.18
C ASP A 104 -2.74 9.03 -10.06
N GLU A 105 -3.06 8.16 -9.08
CA GLU A 105 -4.40 7.62 -8.80
C GLU A 105 -4.99 6.72 -9.90
N GLN A 106 -4.23 6.43 -10.94
CA GLN A 106 -4.67 5.62 -12.07
C GLN A 106 -3.99 4.25 -12.06
N VAL A 107 -4.78 3.21 -12.29
CA VAL A 107 -4.28 1.88 -12.59
C VAL A 107 -3.67 1.91 -13.99
N LEU A 108 -2.35 1.73 -14.06
CA LEU A 108 -1.59 1.75 -15.31
C LEU A 108 -1.66 0.41 -16.04
N ASP A 109 -1.53 -0.69 -15.29
CA ASP A 109 -1.53 -2.03 -15.83
C ASP A 109 -1.99 -3.03 -14.75
N GLN A 110 -2.64 -4.10 -15.17
CA GLN A 110 -3.04 -5.22 -14.33
C GLN A 110 -2.79 -6.53 -15.06
N GLN A 111 -2.03 -7.42 -14.43
CA GLN A 111 -1.69 -8.73 -15.02
C GLN A 111 -1.92 -9.86 -14.02
N PRO A 112 -2.21 -11.08 -14.49
CA PRO A 112 -2.23 -12.25 -13.63
C PRO A 112 -0.86 -12.45 -12.97
N LEU A 113 -0.88 -12.83 -11.69
CA LEU A 113 0.34 -13.04 -10.91
C LEU A 113 0.93 -14.41 -11.22
N ASN A 114 2.01 -14.41 -12.01
CA ASN A 114 2.71 -15.62 -12.42
C ASN A 114 3.84 -16.04 -11.45
N ASP A 115 4.35 -15.10 -10.66
CA ASP A 115 5.45 -15.32 -9.75
C ASP A 115 5.01 -15.77 -8.35
N PRO A 116 5.88 -16.47 -7.60
CA PRO A 116 5.63 -16.76 -6.19
C PRO A 116 5.66 -15.47 -5.35
N LEU A 117 4.74 -15.40 -4.38
CA LEU A 117 4.76 -14.39 -3.32
C LEU A 117 5.61 -14.87 -2.15
N THR A 118 6.01 -13.93 -1.29
CA THR A 118 6.65 -14.23 0.01
C THR A 118 5.80 -15.17 0.86
N TYR A 119 4.47 -15.05 0.78
CA TYR A 119 3.49 -15.91 1.43
C TYR A 119 2.54 -16.51 0.39
N SER A 120 2.01 -17.71 0.61
CA SER A 120 1.09 -18.35 -0.36
C SER A 120 -0.17 -17.51 -0.66
N TYR A 121 -0.60 -16.68 0.30
CA TYR A 121 -1.66 -15.68 0.20
C TYR A 121 -1.22 -14.43 0.96
N GLY A 122 -1.77 -13.28 0.57
CA GLY A 122 -1.46 -11.99 1.17
C GLY A 122 -1.10 -10.94 0.11
N THR A 123 -0.51 -9.84 0.56
CA THR A 123 -0.19 -8.70 -0.29
C THR A 123 1.26 -8.29 -0.12
N SER A 124 1.90 -7.91 -1.22
CA SER A 124 3.19 -7.22 -1.26
C SER A 124 2.98 -5.89 -1.96
N THR A 125 2.98 -4.81 -1.19
CA THR A 125 2.92 -3.45 -1.71
C THR A 125 4.33 -2.87 -1.77
N ARG A 126 4.69 -2.31 -2.92
CA ARG A 126 5.98 -1.66 -3.15
C ARG A 126 5.77 -0.25 -3.65
N LEU A 127 6.60 0.65 -3.16
CA LEU A 127 6.69 2.03 -3.60
C LEU A 127 8.04 2.21 -4.28
N HIS A 128 8.03 2.75 -5.49
CA HIS A 128 9.23 3.03 -6.28
C HIS A 128 9.42 4.53 -6.45
N GLY A 129 10.64 5.02 -6.22
CA GLY A 129 11.00 6.42 -6.47
C GLY A 129 10.27 7.40 -5.56
N LEU A 130 9.96 7.00 -4.32
CA LEU A 130 9.34 7.88 -3.35
C LEU A 130 10.20 9.15 -3.20
N PHE A 131 9.58 10.31 -3.39
CA PHE A 131 10.21 11.63 -3.35
C PHE A 131 11.20 11.96 -4.47
N ALA A 132 11.30 11.15 -5.53
CA ALA A 132 12.11 11.51 -6.70
C ALA A 132 11.67 12.84 -7.38
N GLN A 133 10.46 13.30 -7.10
CA GLN A 133 9.90 14.56 -7.60
C GLN A 133 9.96 15.72 -6.60
N VAL A 134 10.41 15.49 -5.35
CA VAL A 134 10.54 16.56 -4.36
C VAL A 134 11.93 17.18 -4.54
N PRO A 135 12.04 18.46 -4.96
CA PRO A 135 13.35 19.08 -5.12
C PRO A 135 14.08 19.06 -3.78
N TYR A 136 15.24 18.40 -3.76
CA TYR A 136 16.13 18.38 -2.61
C TYR A 136 16.51 19.82 -2.27
N THR A 137 15.98 20.33 -1.15
CA THR A 137 16.41 21.61 -0.61
C THR A 137 17.41 21.29 0.50
N SER A 138 18.71 21.33 0.17
CA SER A 138 19.74 21.35 1.22
C SER A 138 19.52 22.59 2.06
N LYS A 139 19.35 22.42 3.37
CA LYS A 139 19.59 23.51 4.33
C LYS A 139 21.08 23.84 4.38
#